data_AF-A0A0M6YIQ7-F1
#
_entry.id   AF-A0A0M6YIQ7-F1
#
_cell.length_a   1.000
_cell.length_b   1.000
_cell.length_c   1.000
_cell.angle_alpha   90.00
_cell.angle_beta   90.00
_cell.angle_gamma   90.00
#
_symmetry.space_group_name_H-M   'P 1'
#
loop_
_entity.id
_entity.type
_entity.pdbx_description
1 polymer ?
#
loop_
_entity_poly.entity_id
_entity_poly.type
_entity_poly.pdbx_seq_one_letter_code
_entity_poly.pdbx_strand_id
1 'polypeptide(L)'
;MADAKKTDPDLWEEVKEEMMQSDKGGDPGQWSARKAQMAVQEYKKRGGGYADDGADQEDTDLHEWTQEDWGTKSGGESADTGERYLPNKVRMLLTEDEYARSTQKKKDGSQQFVDQPDDVKKKVAHIKDNGPTKDMLMERAQDLDISGRSDMTKDELLDAIENATDENGRGKGRKVSLEQKTKDELMDMAQDRDIEGRSKMDKDALVEALADDD
;
A
#
# COMPACT_ATOMS: atom_id res chain seq x y z
N MET A 1 8.25 19.78 -7.67
CA MET A 1 6.94 19.35 -8.17
C MET A 1 6.53 20.32 -9.25
N ALA A 2 6.57 19.89 -10.52
CA ALA A 2 6.13 20.70 -11.64
C ALA A 2 4.77 20.16 -12.10
N ASP A 3 3.69 20.83 -11.69
CA ASP A 3 2.36 20.54 -12.20
C ASP A 3 2.28 20.91 -13.70
N ALA A 4 1.59 20.10 -14.49
CA ALA A 4 1.28 20.45 -15.88
C ALA A 4 0.50 21.78 -15.89
N LYS A 5 1.14 22.84 -16.40
CA LYS A 5 0.59 24.19 -16.41
C LYS A 5 -0.61 24.25 -17.35
N LYS A 6 -1.79 24.51 -16.80
CA LYS A 6 -3.04 24.66 -17.56
C LYS A 6 -3.02 25.99 -18.31
N THR A 7 -3.42 25.99 -19.57
CA THR A 7 -3.48 27.21 -20.40
C THR A 7 -4.62 28.14 -19.98
N ASP A 8 -5.66 27.57 -19.38
CA ASP A 8 -6.82 28.28 -18.86
C ASP A 8 -7.18 27.74 -17.46
N PRO A 9 -6.66 28.35 -16.38
CA PRO A 9 -6.94 27.91 -15.01
C PRO A 9 -8.39 28.15 -14.56
N ASP A 10 -9.03 29.22 -15.06
CA ASP A 10 -10.39 29.59 -14.67
C ASP A 10 -11.41 28.59 -15.21
N LEU A 11 -11.22 28.17 -16.48
CA LEU A 11 -12.00 27.10 -17.09
C LEU A 11 -11.82 25.75 -16.35
N TRP A 12 -10.64 25.49 -15.80
CA TRP A 12 -10.41 24.27 -15.03
C TRP A 12 -11.19 24.25 -13.71
N GLU A 13 -11.21 25.37 -12.98
CA GLU A 13 -11.97 25.44 -11.73
C GLU A 13 -13.49 25.37 -11.98
N GLU A 14 -14.00 25.99 -13.06
CA GLU A 14 -15.41 25.84 -13.46
C GLU A 14 -15.78 24.37 -13.71
N VAL A 15 -14.98 23.68 -14.54
CA VAL A 15 -15.20 22.26 -14.85
C VAL A 15 -15.10 21.39 -13.60
N LYS A 16 -14.18 21.70 -12.68
CA LYS A 16 -14.01 20.98 -11.42
C LYS A 16 -15.21 21.16 -10.51
N GLU A 17 -15.74 22.37 -10.36
CA GLU A 17 -16.96 22.63 -9.60
C GLU A 17 -18.18 21.90 -10.17
N GLU A 18 -18.37 21.95 -11.48
CA GLU A 18 -19.46 21.21 -12.14
C GLU A 18 -19.36 19.69 -11.91
N MET A 19 -18.16 19.13 -12.04
CA MET A 19 -17.94 17.70 -11.80
C MET A 19 -18.11 17.33 -10.32
N MET A 20 -17.71 18.20 -9.39
CA MET A 20 -17.99 17.99 -7.96
C MET A 20 -19.50 17.97 -7.70
N GLN A 21 -20.27 18.89 -8.27
CA GLN A 21 -21.72 18.98 -8.06
C GLN A 21 -22.51 17.86 -8.76
N SER A 22 -21.96 17.25 -9.81
CA SER A 22 -22.59 16.15 -10.51
C SER A 22 -22.62 14.86 -9.68
N ASP A 23 -23.64 14.05 -9.89
CA ASP A 23 -23.78 12.65 -9.47
C ASP A 23 -22.99 11.67 -10.37
N LYS A 24 -22.35 12.16 -11.44
CA LYS A 24 -21.55 11.35 -12.34
C LYS A 24 -20.17 11.11 -11.75
N GLY A 25 -19.74 9.85 -11.74
CA GLY A 25 -18.41 9.45 -11.29
C GLY A 25 -18.22 9.45 -9.78
N GLY A 26 -19.29 9.50 -8.98
CA GLY A 26 -19.27 9.46 -7.53
C GLY A 26 -20.36 10.37 -6.94
N ASP A 27 -20.49 10.39 -5.62
CA ASP A 27 -21.53 11.18 -4.95
C ASP A 27 -21.36 12.69 -5.19
N PRO A 28 -22.46 13.45 -5.31
CA PRO A 28 -22.42 14.91 -5.37
C PRO A 28 -21.67 15.53 -4.18
N GLY A 29 -20.86 16.54 -4.46
CA GLY A 29 -20.01 17.23 -3.48
C GLY A 29 -18.66 16.55 -3.23
N GLN A 30 -18.42 15.36 -3.76
CA GLN A 30 -17.13 14.66 -3.62
C GLN A 30 -16.26 14.77 -4.88
N TRP A 31 -14.95 14.79 -4.67
CA TRP A 31 -13.96 14.66 -5.73
C TRP A 31 -13.44 13.22 -5.78
N SER A 32 -13.66 12.53 -6.89
CA SER A 32 -13.22 11.15 -7.11
C SER A 32 -12.26 11.05 -8.29
N ALA A 33 -11.51 9.95 -8.39
CA ALA A 33 -10.65 9.69 -9.54
C ALA A 33 -11.43 9.69 -10.87
N ARG A 34 -12.66 9.17 -10.88
CA ARG A 34 -13.51 9.16 -12.07
C ARG A 34 -13.98 10.56 -12.45
N LYS A 35 -14.31 11.41 -11.46
CA LYS A 35 -14.62 12.83 -11.68
C LYS A 35 -13.40 13.60 -12.20
N ALA A 36 -12.21 13.33 -11.67
CA ALA A 36 -10.98 13.92 -12.18
C ALA A 36 -10.72 13.54 -13.66
N GLN A 37 -10.92 12.27 -14.04
CA GLN A 37 -10.81 11.85 -15.43
C GLN A 37 -11.81 12.58 -16.34
N MET A 38 -13.08 12.69 -15.92
CA MET A 38 -14.11 13.40 -16.68
C MET A 38 -13.84 14.90 -16.76
N ALA A 39 -13.35 15.51 -15.67
CA ALA A 39 -12.95 16.90 -15.65
C ALA A 39 -11.83 17.19 -16.65
N VAL A 40 -10.82 16.31 -16.77
CA VAL A 40 -9.77 16.45 -17.80
C VAL A 40 -10.36 16.38 -19.21
N GLN A 41 -11.30 15.47 -19.45
CA GLN A 41 -11.96 15.35 -20.76
C GLN A 41 -12.81 16.58 -21.09
N GLU A 42 -13.61 17.04 -20.14
CA GLU A 42 -14.49 18.20 -20.32
C GLU A 42 -13.67 19.50 -20.44
N TYR A 43 -12.59 19.64 -19.66
CA TYR A 43 -11.64 20.74 -19.78
C TYR A 43 -11.05 20.83 -21.19
N LYS A 44 -10.53 19.71 -21.71
CA LYS A 44 -10.01 19.63 -23.09
C LYS A 44 -11.09 19.92 -24.13
N LYS A 45 -12.29 19.39 -23.92
CA LYS A 45 -13.43 19.60 -24.82
C LYS A 45 -13.88 21.06 -24.87
N ARG A 46 -13.78 21.80 -23.77
CA ARG A 46 -14.06 23.24 -23.68
C ARG A 46 -12.91 24.12 -24.17
N GLY A 47 -11.86 23.52 -24.74
CA GLY A 47 -10.71 24.25 -25.29
C GLY A 47 -9.57 24.48 -24.30
N GLY A 48 -9.66 23.90 -23.10
CA GLY A 48 -8.58 23.88 -22.12
C GLY A 48 -7.39 23.05 -22.62
N GLY A 49 -6.19 23.60 -22.51
CA GLY A 49 -4.94 22.98 -22.92
C GLY A 49 -3.95 22.90 -21.76
N TYR A 50 -2.80 22.29 -22.04
CA TYR A 50 -1.65 22.29 -21.15
C TYR A 50 -0.50 22.92 -21.92
N ALA A 51 0.26 23.80 -21.27
CA ALA A 51 1.37 24.49 -21.90
C ALA A 51 2.48 23.49 -22.26
N ASP A 52 3.04 23.61 -23.46
CA ASP A 52 4.17 22.80 -23.94
C ASP A 52 5.48 23.10 -23.17
N ASP A 53 5.54 24.21 -22.42
CA ASP A 53 6.66 24.56 -21.53
C ASP A 53 6.53 23.96 -20.11
N GLY A 54 5.56 23.05 -19.91
CA GLY A 54 5.44 22.25 -18.69
C GLY A 54 6.54 21.20 -18.60
N ALA A 55 6.75 20.64 -17.41
CA ALA A 55 7.61 19.46 -17.27
C ALA A 55 7.13 18.36 -18.23
N ASP A 56 8.08 17.66 -18.88
CA ASP A 56 7.75 16.55 -19.76
C ASP A 56 6.85 15.56 -19.02
N GLN A 57 5.93 14.90 -19.73
CA GLN A 57 4.96 13.99 -19.10
C GLN A 57 5.67 12.92 -18.24
N GLU A 58 6.89 12.57 -18.63
CA GLU A 58 7.83 11.64 -17.98
C GLU A 58 8.37 12.17 -16.63
N ASP A 59 8.42 13.49 -16.44
CA ASP A 59 8.92 14.19 -15.25
C ASP A 59 7.80 14.64 -14.29
N THR A 60 6.56 14.21 -14.52
CA THR A 60 5.42 14.58 -13.67
C THR A 60 5.17 13.55 -12.58
N ASP A 61 4.85 14.01 -11.35
CA ASP A 61 4.46 13.15 -10.22
C ASP A 61 3.28 12.21 -10.57
N LEU A 62 2.46 12.60 -11.55
CA LEU A 62 1.35 11.79 -12.06
C LEU A 62 1.83 10.55 -12.83
N HIS A 63 2.95 10.66 -13.56
CA HIS A 63 3.54 9.55 -14.30
C HIS A 63 4.17 8.52 -13.37
N GLU A 64 4.91 8.98 -12.35
CA GLU A 64 5.40 8.11 -11.27
C GLU A 64 4.24 7.42 -10.55
N TRP A 65 3.19 8.18 -10.18
CA TRP A 65 2.00 7.63 -9.53
C TRP A 65 1.25 6.59 -10.38
N THR A 66 1.22 6.76 -11.71
CA THR A 66 0.55 5.83 -12.64
C THR A 66 1.35 4.55 -12.88
N GLN A 67 2.68 4.62 -12.77
CA GLN A 67 3.56 3.46 -12.89
C GLN A 67 3.71 2.68 -11.58
N GLU A 68 3.43 3.30 -10.44
CA GLU A 68 3.42 2.62 -9.15
C GLU A 68 2.41 1.46 -9.16
N ASP A 69 2.85 0.29 -8.71
CA ASP A 69 1.97 -0.86 -8.53
C ASP A 69 1.17 -0.73 -7.22
N TRP A 70 -0.07 -0.26 -7.33
CA TRP A 70 -0.94 -0.02 -6.20
C TRP A 70 -1.77 -1.26 -5.84
N GLY A 71 -1.75 -1.64 -4.57
CA GLY A 71 -2.44 -2.85 -4.11
C GLY A 71 -2.67 -2.91 -2.60
N THR A 72 -3.18 -4.07 -2.16
CA THR A 72 -3.20 -4.48 -0.75
C THR A 72 -2.14 -5.56 -0.53
N LYS A 73 -1.89 -5.93 0.73
CA LYS A 73 -0.91 -6.98 1.04
C LYS A 73 -1.48 -8.38 0.80
N SER A 74 -2.79 -8.58 0.98
CA SER A 74 -3.45 -9.83 0.61
C SER A 74 -3.60 -10.04 -0.91
N GLY A 75 -3.58 -8.97 -1.70
CA GLY A 75 -3.94 -8.96 -3.12
C GLY A 75 -5.44 -8.82 -3.38
N GLY A 76 -6.27 -8.81 -2.33
CA GLY A 76 -7.71 -8.57 -2.42
C GLY A 76 -8.09 -7.10 -2.53
N GLU A 77 -9.33 -6.83 -2.94
CA GLU A 77 -9.84 -5.46 -3.07
C GLU A 77 -9.95 -4.78 -1.70
N SER A 78 -9.38 -3.58 -1.57
CA SER A 78 -9.35 -2.80 -0.33
C SER A 78 -10.74 -2.49 0.24
N ALA A 79 -11.76 -2.43 -0.62
CA ALA A 79 -13.15 -2.23 -0.24
C ALA A 79 -13.72 -3.45 0.49
N ASP A 80 -13.30 -4.66 0.11
CA ASP A 80 -13.79 -5.91 0.67
C ASP A 80 -12.98 -6.34 1.90
N THR A 81 -11.65 -6.27 1.81
CA THR A 81 -10.77 -6.73 2.88
C THR A 81 -10.61 -5.69 3.99
N GLY A 82 -10.94 -4.43 3.70
CA GLY A 82 -10.69 -3.29 4.57
C GLY A 82 -9.20 -2.92 4.69
N GLU A 83 -8.30 -3.62 4.00
CA GLU A 83 -6.86 -3.37 4.03
C GLU A 83 -6.48 -2.02 3.45
N ARG A 84 -5.31 -1.50 3.84
CA ARG A 84 -4.84 -0.25 3.27
C ARG A 84 -4.28 -0.44 1.86
N TYR A 85 -4.79 0.37 0.94
CA TYR A 85 -4.33 0.46 -0.44
C TYR A 85 -3.08 1.36 -0.50
N LEU A 86 -1.92 0.79 -0.86
CA LEU A 86 -0.61 1.45 -0.80
C LEU A 86 0.24 1.05 -2.03
N PRO A 87 1.22 1.90 -2.43
CA PRO A 87 2.20 1.53 -3.44
C PRO A 87 2.98 0.27 -3.03
N ASN A 88 3.37 -0.53 -4.01
CA ASN A 88 4.11 -1.78 -3.83
C ASN A 88 5.34 -1.61 -2.93
N LYS A 89 6.19 -0.64 -3.28
CA LYS A 89 7.41 -0.33 -2.53
C LYS A 89 7.12 -0.01 -1.06
N VAL A 90 6.00 0.67 -0.78
CA VAL A 90 5.59 0.95 0.61
C VAL A 90 5.15 -0.34 1.30
N ARG A 91 4.30 -1.17 0.65
CA ARG A 91 3.84 -2.45 1.21
C ARG A 91 4.99 -3.40 1.54
N MET A 92 6.00 -3.44 0.69
CA MET A 92 7.21 -4.25 0.85
C MET A 92 8.06 -3.82 2.04
N LEU A 93 8.13 -2.51 2.30
CA LEU A 93 9.04 -1.92 3.28
C LEU A 93 8.42 -1.65 4.65
N LEU A 94 7.09 -1.60 4.74
CA LEU A 94 6.42 -1.62 6.03
C LEU A 94 6.56 -3.00 6.68
N THR A 95 6.81 -3.01 7.98
CA THR A 95 6.74 -4.25 8.77
C THR A 95 5.31 -4.79 8.79
N GLU A 96 5.15 -6.05 9.17
CA GLU A 96 3.81 -6.64 9.32
C GLU A 96 2.96 -5.89 10.35
N ASP A 97 3.56 -5.51 11.48
CA ASP A 97 2.91 -4.72 12.53
C ASP A 97 2.46 -3.33 12.03
N GLU A 98 3.32 -2.61 11.30
CA GLU A 98 2.99 -1.28 10.78
C GLU A 98 1.84 -1.34 9.78
N TYR A 99 1.88 -2.32 8.85
CA TYR A 99 0.79 -2.53 7.89
C TYR A 99 -0.52 -2.92 8.59
N ALA A 100 -0.44 -3.81 9.59
CA ALA A 100 -1.59 -4.26 10.38
C ALA A 100 -2.23 -3.11 11.18
N ARG A 101 -1.44 -2.32 11.92
CA ARG A 101 -1.93 -1.15 12.66
C ARG A 101 -2.57 -0.12 11.73
N SER A 102 -1.96 0.10 10.57
CA SER A 102 -2.47 1.04 9.58
C SER A 102 -3.79 0.58 8.95
N THR A 103 -3.91 -0.72 8.70
CA THR A 103 -5.14 -1.36 8.21
C THR A 103 -6.23 -1.36 9.28
N GLN A 104 -5.91 -1.73 10.53
CA GLN A 104 -6.85 -1.74 11.63
C GLN A 104 -7.44 -0.34 11.85
N LYS A 105 -6.59 0.69 11.89
CA LYS A 105 -7.04 2.08 11.99
C LYS A 105 -8.00 2.46 10.86
N LYS A 106 -7.78 1.98 9.62
CA LYS A 106 -8.71 2.18 8.49
C LYS A 106 -10.05 1.50 8.75
N LYS A 107 -10.06 0.24 9.22
CA LYS A 107 -11.27 -0.54 9.51
C LYS A 107 -12.12 0.08 10.63
N ASP A 108 -11.47 0.66 11.63
CA ASP A 108 -12.15 1.29 12.77
C ASP A 108 -12.71 2.69 12.45
N GLY A 109 -12.27 3.29 11.35
CA GLY A 109 -12.73 4.61 10.93
C GLY A 109 -14.01 4.55 10.10
N SER A 110 -14.95 5.46 10.38
CA SER A 110 -16.21 5.61 9.64
C SER A 110 -16.18 6.70 8.58
N GLN A 111 -15.05 7.39 8.44
CA GLN A 111 -14.87 8.50 7.50
C GLN A 111 -14.42 7.99 6.13
N GLN A 112 -14.75 8.72 5.07
CA GLN A 112 -14.27 8.45 3.71
C GLN A 112 -12.74 8.38 3.63
N PHE A 113 -12.05 9.18 4.44
CA PHE A 113 -10.60 9.19 4.56
C PHE A 113 -10.20 9.00 6.02
N VAL A 114 -9.37 7.99 6.28
CA VAL A 114 -8.85 7.68 7.62
C VAL A 114 -7.33 7.78 7.61
N ASP A 115 -6.81 8.70 8.42
CA ASP A 115 -5.38 8.91 8.58
C ASP A 115 -4.67 7.64 9.04
N GLN A 116 -3.44 7.43 8.57
CA GLN A 116 -2.55 6.41 9.09
C GLN A 116 -2.15 6.75 10.55
N PRO A 117 -1.67 5.78 11.35
CA PRO A 117 -0.91 6.08 12.56
C PRO A 117 0.24 7.05 12.25
N ASP A 118 0.54 8.00 13.14
CA ASP A 118 1.43 9.13 12.82
C ASP A 118 2.86 8.69 12.48
N ASP A 119 3.36 7.64 13.13
CA ASP A 119 4.63 6.98 12.84
C ASP A 119 4.62 6.36 11.43
N VAL A 120 3.61 5.56 11.12
CA VAL A 120 3.47 4.93 9.80
C VAL A 120 3.30 5.99 8.71
N LYS A 121 2.48 7.03 8.95
CA LYS A 121 2.27 8.14 8.02
C LYS A 121 3.58 8.83 7.65
N LYS A 122 4.43 9.11 8.65
CA LYS A 122 5.75 9.74 8.45
C LYS A 122 6.69 8.82 7.67
N LYS A 123 6.73 7.53 8.01
CA LYS A 123 7.55 6.53 7.30
C LYS A 123 7.14 6.41 5.83
N VAL A 124 5.84 6.28 5.57
CA VAL A 124 5.28 6.21 4.21
C VAL A 124 5.62 7.46 3.41
N ALA A 125 5.42 8.66 3.98
CA ALA A 125 5.79 9.91 3.32
C ALA A 125 7.29 9.96 2.99
N HIS A 126 8.15 9.57 3.93
CA HIS A 126 9.59 9.56 3.71
C HIS A 126 10.00 8.59 2.59
N ILE A 127 9.43 7.37 2.56
CA ILE A 127 9.71 6.38 1.52
C ILE A 127 9.34 6.92 0.13
N LYS A 128 8.21 7.62 0.02
CA LYS A 128 7.75 8.21 -1.25
C LYS A 128 8.63 9.37 -1.70
N ASP A 129 8.95 10.27 -0.78
CA ASP A 129 9.60 11.54 -1.15
C ASP A 129 11.13 11.42 -1.26
N ASN A 130 11.74 10.52 -0.46
CA ASN A 130 13.21 10.43 -0.31
C ASN A 130 13.75 9.00 -0.48
N GLY A 131 12.88 8.01 -0.68
CA GLY A 131 13.23 6.60 -0.61
C GLY A 131 13.42 6.11 0.84
N PRO A 132 13.63 4.80 1.04
CA PRO A 132 13.84 4.25 2.37
C PRO A 132 15.18 4.66 2.95
N THR A 133 15.28 4.78 4.28
CA THR A 133 16.58 4.89 4.96
C THR A 133 17.16 3.51 5.24
N LYS A 134 18.47 3.43 5.54
CA LYS A 134 19.07 2.17 5.99
C LYS A 134 18.37 1.62 7.24
N ASP A 135 17.97 2.48 8.16
CA ASP A 135 17.28 2.08 9.39
C ASP A 135 15.90 1.45 9.11
N MET A 136 15.13 2.02 8.16
CA MET A 136 13.86 1.43 7.74
C MET A 136 14.04 0.05 7.10
N LEU A 137 15.09 -0.11 6.30
CA LEU A 137 15.42 -1.40 5.69
C LEU A 137 15.91 -2.40 6.74
N MET A 138 16.70 -1.97 7.72
CA MET A 138 17.13 -2.80 8.84
C MET A 138 15.94 -3.31 9.66
N GLU A 139 14.97 -2.44 9.94
CA GLU A 139 13.75 -2.80 10.66
C GLU A 139 12.92 -3.83 9.88
N ARG A 140 12.71 -3.62 8.57
CA ARG A 140 12.01 -4.60 7.74
C ARG A 140 12.78 -5.90 7.57
N ALA A 141 14.10 -5.83 7.40
CA ALA A 141 14.96 -7.02 7.31
C ALA A 141 14.96 -7.83 8.61
N GLN A 142 14.85 -7.16 9.77
CA GLN A 142 14.67 -7.81 11.06
C GLN A 142 13.29 -8.48 11.16
N ASP A 143 12.23 -7.82 10.72
CA ASP A 143 10.86 -8.36 10.68
C ASP A 143 10.73 -9.60 9.75
N LEU A 144 11.61 -9.71 8.75
CA LEU A 144 11.71 -10.84 7.83
C LEU A 144 12.74 -11.90 8.25
N ASP A 145 13.33 -11.78 9.45
CA ASP A 145 14.38 -12.66 9.97
C ASP A 145 15.60 -12.83 9.04
N ILE A 146 15.96 -11.78 8.30
CA ILE A 146 17.11 -11.80 7.38
C ILE A 146 18.41 -11.87 8.20
N SER A 147 19.15 -12.94 7.99
CA SER A 147 20.46 -13.16 8.61
C SER A 147 21.55 -12.30 7.95
N GLY A 148 22.55 -11.87 8.73
CA GLY A 148 23.64 -11.02 8.21
C GLY A 148 23.24 -9.57 7.89
N ARG A 149 21.98 -9.18 8.12
CA ARG A 149 21.44 -7.83 7.85
C ARG A 149 22.30 -6.69 8.40
N SER A 150 22.92 -6.86 9.57
CA SER A 150 23.73 -5.81 10.21
C SER A 150 24.97 -5.41 9.41
N ASP A 151 25.53 -6.34 8.64
CA ASP A 151 26.72 -6.10 7.82
C ASP A 151 26.35 -5.61 6.41
N MET A 152 25.07 -5.71 6.02
CA MET A 152 24.58 -5.31 4.70
C MET A 152 24.56 -3.77 4.55
N THR A 153 24.87 -3.34 3.33
CA THR A 153 24.63 -1.98 2.85
C THR A 153 23.14 -1.73 2.64
N LYS A 154 22.78 -0.47 2.35
CA LYS A 154 21.39 -0.10 2.06
C LYS A 154 20.84 -0.90 0.88
N ASP A 155 21.62 -1.04 -0.18
CA ASP A 155 21.18 -1.72 -1.40
C ASP A 155 21.10 -3.24 -1.18
N GLU A 156 22.08 -3.83 -0.49
CA GLU A 156 22.04 -5.25 -0.12
C GLU A 156 20.84 -5.59 0.78
N LEU A 157 20.44 -4.69 1.69
CA LEU A 157 19.22 -4.88 2.49
C LEU A 157 17.97 -4.83 1.62
N LEU A 158 17.92 -3.92 0.64
CA LEU A 158 16.78 -3.82 -0.26
C LEU A 158 16.65 -5.11 -1.10
N ASP A 159 17.75 -5.56 -1.70
CA ASP A 159 17.79 -6.81 -2.47
C ASP A 159 17.41 -8.02 -1.60
N ALA A 160 17.88 -8.07 -0.35
CA ALA A 160 17.55 -9.15 0.56
C ALA A 160 16.05 -9.14 0.93
N ILE A 161 15.45 -7.96 1.15
CA ILE A 161 14.01 -7.81 1.39
C ILE A 161 13.23 -8.25 0.17
N GLU A 162 13.57 -7.77 -1.03
CA GLU A 162 12.90 -8.15 -2.28
C GLU A 162 12.92 -9.66 -2.51
N ASN A 163 14.07 -10.30 -2.25
CA ASN A 163 14.20 -11.75 -2.34
C ASN A 163 13.37 -12.47 -1.27
N ALA A 164 13.28 -11.91 -0.06
CA ALA A 164 12.52 -12.44 1.05
C ALA A 164 11.01 -12.15 0.98
N THR A 165 10.54 -11.29 0.07
CA THR A 165 9.11 -10.96 -0.08
C THR A 165 8.52 -11.40 -1.41
N ASP A 166 7.22 -11.69 -1.45
CA ASP A 166 6.49 -11.86 -2.69
C ASP A 166 6.13 -10.53 -3.36
N GLU A 167 5.40 -10.59 -4.48
CA GLU A 167 4.99 -9.41 -5.25
C GLU A 167 4.14 -8.43 -4.45
N ASN A 168 3.50 -8.83 -3.35
CA ASN A 168 2.69 -7.95 -2.51
C ASN A 168 3.43 -7.49 -1.25
N GLY A 169 4.72 -7.81 -1.15
CA GLY A 169 5.53 -7.46 0.01
C GLY A 169 5.31 -8.38 1.21
N ARG A 170 4.71 -9.57 1.05
CA ARG A 170 4.57 -10.56 2.13
C ARG A 170 5.85 -11.36 2.30
N GLY A 171 6.29 -11.58 3.53
CA GLY A 171 7.45 -12.43 3.79
C GLY A 171 7.24 -13.86 3.30
N LYS A 172 8.19 -14.39 2.51
CA LYS A 172 8.23 -15.77 1.99
C LYS A 172 8.54 -16.81 3.08
N GLY A 173 8.70 -16.38 4.34
CA GLY A 173 8.93 -17.25 5.49
C GLY A 173 7.64 -17.93 5.97
N ARG A 174 7.73 -19.25 6.23
CA ARG A 174 6.62 -20.08 6.72
C ARG A 174 5.98 -19.51 7.98
N LYS A 175 6.78 -19.19 9.01
CA LYS A 175 6.28 -18.70 10.30
C LYS A 175 5.51 -17.37 10.18
N VAL A 176 6.10 -16.37 9.54
CA VAL A 176 5.46 -15.05 9.35
C VAL A 176 4.17 -15.14 8.52
N SER A 177 4.14 -15.99 7.49
CA SER A 177 2.91 -16.28 6.73
C SER A 177 1.84 -17.01 7.55
N LEU A 178 2.24 -17.80 8.55
CA LEU A 178 1.34 -18.48 9.47
C LEU A 178 0.81 -17.52 10.54
N GLU A 179 1.65 -16.65 11.10
CA GLU A 179 1.27 -15.65 12.12
C GLU A 179 0.16 -14.70 11.65
N GLN A 180 0.08 -14.47 10.34
CA GLN A 180 -0.93 -13.61 9.72
C GLN A 180 -2.28 -14.30 9.52
N LYS A 181 -2.35 -15.63 9.62
CA LYS A 181 -3.60 -16.38 9.47
C LYS A 181 -4.46 -16.26 10.73
N THR A 182 -5.76 -16.40 10.56
CA THR A 182 -6.66 -16.54 11.70
C THR A 182 -6.36 -17.85 12.43
N LYS A 183 -6.74 -17.91 13.71
CA LYS A 183 -6.60 -19.16 14.48
C LYS A 183 -7.34 -20.31 13.79
N ASP A 184 -8.47 -20.04 13.15
CA ASP A 184 -9.27 -21.05 12.46
C ASP A 184 -8.58 -21.55 11.19
N GLU A 185 -8.01 -20.65 10.37
CA GLU A 185 -7.20 -21.06 9.21
C GLU A 185 -5.96 -21.86 9.61
N LEU A 186 -5.34 -21.51 10.75
CA LEU A 186 -4.23 -22.29 11.31
C LEU A 186 -4.69 -23.65 11.82
N MET A 187 -5.88 -23.75 12.42
CA MET A 187 -6.47 -25.01 12.84
C MET A 187 -6.77 -25.93 11.65
N ASP A 188 -7.31 -25.39 10.56
CA ASP A 188 -7.57 -26.14 9.33
C ASP A 188 -6.26 -26.65 8.71
N MET A 189 -5.25 -25.79 8.63
CA MET A 189 -3.92 -26.17 8.15
C MET A 189 -3.20 -27.20 9.05
N ALA A 190 -3.40 -27.12 10.36
CA ALA A 190 -2.87 -28.09 11.33
C ALA A 190 -3.64 -29.41 11.28
N GLN A 191 -4.92 -29.37 10.89
CA GLN A 191 -5.74 -30.56 10.67
C GLN A 191 -5.30 -31.31 9.41
N ASP A 192 -5.07 -30.61 8.31
CA ASP A 192 -4.63 -31.21 7.04
C ASP A 192 -3.24 -31.87 7.14
N ARG A 193 -2.44 -31.43 8.12
CA ARG A 193 -1.10 -31.99 8.43
C ARG A 193 -1.09 -32.98 9.60
N ASP A 194 -2.26 -33.34 10.13
CA ASP A 194 -2.38 -34.27 11.26
C ASP A 194 -1.58 -33.88 12.53
N ILE A 195 -1.41 -32.58 12.79
CA ILE A 195 -0.71 -32.08 13.99
C ILE A 195 -1.50 -32.48 15.25
N GLU A 196 -0.87 -33.29 16.10
CA GLU A 196 -1.46 -33.76 17.35
C GLU A 196 -1.65 -32.62 18.36
N GLY A 197 -2.78 -32.62 19.05
CA GLY A 197 -3.06 -31.62 20.09
C GLY A 197 -3.43 -30.22 19.57
N ARG A 198 -3.54 -30.01 18.24
CA ARG A 198 -3.92 -28.71 17.62
C ARG A 198 -5.13 -28.03 18.27
N SER A 199 -6.15 -28.78 18.69
CA SER A 199 -7.36 -28.25 19.34
C SER A 199 -7.13 -27.62 20.70
N LYS A 200 -5.99 -27.89 21.35
CA LYS A 200 -5.56 -27.30 22.61
C LYS A 200 -4.54 -26.18 22.42
N MET A 201 -4.02 -26.01 21.20
CA MET A 201 -3.04 -24.98 20.89
C MET A 201 -3.71 -23.60 20.80
N ASP A 202 -3.03 -22.58 21.29
CA ASP A 202 -3.35 -21.21 20.94
C ASP A 202 -2.78 -20.87 19.56
N LYS A 203 -3.04 -19.64 19.10
CA LYS A 203 -2.65 -19.23 17.75
C LYS A 203 -1.14 -19.34 17.55
N ASP A 204 -0.37 -18.90 18.54
CA ASP A 204 1.09 -18.88 18.45
C ASP A 204 1.66 -20.31 18.48
N ALA A 205 1.11 -21.19 19.32
CA ALA A 205 1.48 -22.61 19.32
C ALA A 205 1.11 -23.33 18.00
N LEU A 206 0.00 -22.94 17.36
CA LEU A 206 -0.36 -23.47 16.03
C LEU A 206 0.61 -22.99 14.95
N VAL A 207 1.01 -21.72 14.99
CA VAL A 207 2.02 -21.16 14.10
C VAL A 207 3.35 -21.90 14.26
N GLU A 208 3.81 -22.10 15.49
CA GLU A 208 5.07 -22.81 15.77
C GLU A 208 5.00 -24.25 15.30
N ALA A 209 3.95 -24.98 15.67
CA ALA A 209 3.76 -26.35 15.23
C ALA A 209 3.73 -26.46 13.70
N LEU A 210 3.04 -25.55 13.01
CA LEU A 210 2.98 -25.52 11.54
C LEU A 210 4.28 -25.06 10.88
N ALA A 211 5.13 -24.33 11.60
CA ALA A 211 6.44 -23.91 11.10
C ALA A 211 7.50 -25.01 11.28
N ASP A 212 7.32 -25.90 12.26
CA ASP A 212 8.27 -26.96 12.65
C ASP A 212 7.97 -28.34 11.98
N ASP A 213 6.79 -28.55 11.39
CA ASP A 213 6.33 -29.85 10.81
C ASP A 213 6.88 -30.17 9.40
N ASP A 214 8.13 -29.78 9.07
CA ASP A 214 8.79 -30.00 7.76
C ASP A 214 10.23 -30.52 7.88
#